data_AF-A0A8T2PH33-F1
#
_entry.id   AF-A0A8T2PH33-F1
#
_cell.length_a   1.000
_cell.length_b   1.000
_cell.length_c   1.000
_cell.angle_alpha   90.00
_cell.angle_beta   90.00
_cell.angle_gamma   90.00
#
_symmetry.space_group_name_H-M   'P 1'
#
loop_
_entity.id
_entity.type
_entity.pdbx_description
1 polymer ?
#
loop_
_entity_poly.entity_id
_entity_poly.type
_entity_poly.pdbx_seq_one_letter_code
_entity_poly.pdbx_strand_id
1 'polypeptide(L)'
;MAGYVRFVGTLLSLSLLAVAAPPGTVTDADPQDPEVQACASFALESFNIMVGNPHLYVITKFYSVKRTEIGGGQYDIDVELTPTQCKKGVNVDLSSCKPLASPGNQVSRCQFVVLTAPWKQQRTLIQSACVM
;
A
#
# COMPACT_ATOMS: atom_id res chain seq x y z
N MET A 1 4.45 -65.12 -27.51
CA MET A 1 3.00 -64.86 -27.36
C MET A 1 2.79 -64.05 -26.09
N ALA A 2 2.06 -62.92 -26.20
CA ALA A 2 1.39 -62.14 -25.14
C ALA A 2 2.26 -61.56 -24.01
N GLY A 3 2.10 -60.30 -23.58
CA GLY A 3 1.18 -59.24 -23.98
C GLY A 3 1.57 -57.96 -23.23
N TYR A 4 1.59 -56.83 -23.92
CA TYR A 4 1.81 -55.51 -23.32
C TYR A 4 0.55 -55.10 -22.55
N VAL A 5 0.63 -55.03 -21.22
CA VAL A 5 -0.44 -54.43 -20.40
C VAL A 5 -0.34 -52.92 -20.57
N ARG A 6 -1.30 -52.32 -21.27
CA ARG A 6 -1.42 -50.86 -21.37
C ARG A 6 -2.01 -50.32 -20.07
N PHE A 7 -1.14 -49.77 -19.22
CA PHE A 7 -1.57 -48.87 -18.14
C PHE A 7 -2.06 -47.56 -18.76
N VAL A 8 -3.37 -47.44 -18.98
CA VAL A 8 -4.01 -46.16 -19.26
C VAL A 8 -4.18 -45.45 -17.93
N GLY A 9 -3.13 -44.76 -17.50
CA GLY A 9 -3.18 -43.88 -16.33
C GLY A 9 -4.00 -42.64 -16.67
N THR A 10 -5.27 -42.62 -16.28
CA THR A 10 -6.09 -41.40 -16.35
C THR A 10 -5.58 -40.42 -15.30
N LEU A 11 -4.84 -39.40 -15.75
CA LEU A 11 -4.48 -38.24 -14.93
C LEU A 11 -5.76 -37.46 -14.61
N LEU A 12 -6.36 -37.71 -13.44
CA LEU A 12 -7.40 -36.82 -12.91
C LEU A 12 -6.72 -35.50 -12.52
N SER A 13 -6.73 -34.53 -13.42
CA SER A 13 -6.30 -33.17 -13.15
C SER A 13 -7.33 -32.50 -12.23
N LEU A 14 -7.04 -32.46 -10.93
CA LEU A 14 -7.82 -31.70 -9.96
C LEU A 14 -7.54 -30.21 -10.20
N SER A 15 -8.31 -29.58 -11.10
CA SER A 15 -8.25 -28.13 -11.29
C SER A 15 -8.81 -27.46 -10.04
N LEU A 16 -7.94 -26.92 -9.17
CA LEU A 16 -8.36 -26.00 -8.12
C LEU A 16 -9.01 -24.79 -8.79
N LEU A 17 -10.33 -24.73 -8.77
CA LEU A 17 -11.06 -23.49 -8.99
C LEU A 17 -10.75 -22.60 -7.78
N ALA A 18 -9.82 -21.64 -7.95
CA ALA A 18 -9.62 -20.59 -6.97
C ALA A 18 -10.93 -19.79 -6.89
N VAL A 19 -11.69 -20.00 -5.82
CA VAL A 19 -12.87 -19.18 -5.53
C VAL A 19 -12.34 -17.82 -5.08
N ALA A 20 -12.24 -16.88 -6.02
CA ALA A 20 -12.00 -15.49 -5.70
C ALA A 20 -13.24 -14.97 -4.97
N ALA A 21 -13.07 -14.42 -3.77
CA ALA A 21 -14.14 -13.65 -3.14
C ALA A 21 -14.53 -12.50 -4.08
N PRO A 22 -15.83 -12.18 -4.22
CA PRO A 22 -16.23 -11.03 -5.02
C PRO A 22 -15.52 -9.78 -4.50
N PRO A 23 -15.01 -8.91 -5.39
CA PRO A 23 -14.35 -7.69 -4.97
C PRO A 23 -15.32 -6.88 -4.10
N GLY A 24 -14.83 -6.40 -2.95
CA GLY A 24 -15.61 -5.52 -2.08
C GLY A 24 -16.09 -4.28 -2.83
N THR A 25 -17.14 -3.65 -2.33
CA THR A 25 -17.62 -2.38 -2.90
C THR A 25 -16.52 -1.32 -2.77
N VAL A 26 -16.23 -0.62 -3.86
CA VAL A 26 -15.28 0.50 -3.89
C VAL A 26 -16.04 1.82 -3.80
N THR A 27 -15.68 2.67 -2.86
CA THR A 27 -16.24 4.02 -2.68
C THR A 27 -15.15 5.04 -2.46
N ASP A 28 -15.39 6.29 -2.83
CA ASP A 28 -14.53 7.39 -2.43
C ASP A 28 -14.57 7.55 -0.90
N ALA A 29 -13.44 7.89 -0.30
CA ALA A 29 -13.32 8.14 1.13
C ALA A 29 -12.82 9.56 1.38
N ASP A 30 -13.26 10.15 2.49
CA ASP A 30 -12.80 11.48 2.90
C ASP A 30 -11.32 11.40 3.33
N PRO A 31 -10.41 12.18 2.74
CA PRO A 31 -9.04 12.29 3.22
C PRO A 31 -8.93 12.64 4.71
N GLN A 32 -9.92 13.33 5.30
CA GLN A 32 -9.94 13.69 6.71
C GLN A 32 -10.52 12.60 7.63
N ASP A 33 -10.98 11.48 7.08
CA ASP A 33 -11.42 10.35 7.88
C ASP A 33 -10.27 9.83 8.76
N PRO A 34 -10.49 9.57 10.07
CA PRO A 34 -9.43 9.14 10.97
C PRO A 34 -8.74 7.84 10.55
N GLU A 35 -9.46 6.89 9.94
CA GLU A 35 -8.87 5.64 9.47
C GLU A 35 -8.04 5.87 8.19
N VAL A 36 -8.49 6.78 7.32
CA VAL A 36 -7.71 7.21 6.15
C VAL A 36 -6.41 7.87 6.60
N GLN A 37 -6.45 8.79 7.56
CA GLN A 37 -5.26 9.43 8.11
C GLN A 37 -4.31 8.40 8.74
N ALA A 38 -4.84 7.45 9.52
CA ALA A 38 -4.03 6.38 10.11
C ALA A 38 -3.36 5.49 9.04
N CYS A 39 -4.07 5.17 7.96
CA CYS A 39 -3.50 4.41 6.84
C CYS A 39 -2.44 5.21 6.08
N ALA A 40 -2.68 6.50 5.84
CA ALA A 40 -1.74 7.39 5.18
C ALA A 40 -0.44 7.55 5.98
N SER A 41 -0.54 7.77 7.30
CA SER A 41 0.61 7.85 8.20
C SER A 41 1.40 6.54 8.20
N PHE A 42 0.73 5.40 8.34
CA PHE A 42 1.36 4.09 8.31
C PHE A 42 2.10 3.83 6.97
N ALA A 43 1.48 4.18 5.85
CA ALA A 43 2.10 4.05 4.53
C ALA A 43 3.33 4.97 4.37
N LEU A 44 3.23 6.21 4.83
CA LEU A 44 4.31 7.19 4.78
C LEU A 44 5.51 6.77 5.63
N GLU A 45 5.27 6.29 6.86
CA GLU A 45 6.31 5.77 7.74
C GLU A 45 7.02 4.57 7.11
N SER A 46 6.25 3.63 6.59
CA SER A 46 6.77 2.46 5.87
C SER A 46 7.61 2.88 4.65
N PHE A 47 7.10 3.82 3.85
CA PHE A 47 7.82 4.38 2.71
C PHE A 47 9.15 5.03 3.11
N ASN A 48 9.13 5.84 4.17
CA ASN A 48 10.33 6.48 4.72
C ASN A 48 11.36 5.46 5.23
N ILE A 49 10.94 4.31 5.74
CA ILE A 49 11.87 3.23 6.13
C ILE A 49 12.49 2.58 4.89
N MET A 50 11.69 2.31 3.85
CA MET A 50 12.12 1.55 2.67
C MET A 50 12.98 2.36 1.70
N VAL A 51 12.69 3.64 1.49
CA VAL A 51 13.42 4.46 0.51
C VAL A 51 14.83 4.76 1.01
N GLY A 52 15.85 4.76 0.14
CA GLY A 52 17.24 5.02 0.53
C GLY A 52 17.59 6.50 0.78
N ASN A 53 16.63 7.43 0.68
CA ASN A 53 16.89 8.87 0.82
C ASN A 53 17.30 9.20 2.28
N PRO A 54 18.33 10.02 2.54
CA PRO A 54 18.69 10.44 3.90
C PRO A 54 17.64 11.35 4.57
N HIS A 55 16.78 12.01 3.79
CA HIS A 55 15.71 12.86 4.29
C HIS A 55 14.39 12.11 4.41
N LEU A 56 13.54 12.55 5.33
CA LEU A 56 12.17 12.08 5.48
C LEU A 56 11.26 12.81 4.50
N TYR A 57 10.28 12.11 3.96
CA TYR A 57 9.18 12.64 3.17
C TYR A 57 7.96 12.90 4.06
N VAL A 58 7.14 13.85 3.64
CA VAL A 58 5.80 14.11 4.20
C VAL A 58 4.76 14.18 3.09
N ILE A 59 3.52 13.83 3.41
CA ILE A 59 2.38 14.01 2.51
C ILE A 59 2.00 15.48 2.50
N THR A 60 2.04 16.12 1.33
CA THR A 60 1.66 17.53 1.15
C THR A 60 0.26 17.70 0.55
N LYS A 61 -0.23 16.69 -0.17
CA LYS A 61 -1.52 16.76 -0.86
C LYS A 61 -2.11 15.36 -1.05
N PHE A 62 -3.43 15.26 -0.90
CA PHE A 62 -4.22 14.10 -1.33
C PHE A 62 -4.85 14.42 -2.69
N TYR A 63 -4.75 13.49 -3.65
CA TYR A 63 -5.42 13.58 -4.93
C TYR A 63 -6.69 12.73 -4.97
N SER A 64 -6.63 11.51 -4.42
CA SER A 64 -7.76 10.60 -4.33
C SER A 64 -7.56 9.61 -3.19
N VAL A 65 -8.65 9.24 -2.54
CA VAL A 65 -8.68 8.15 -1.58
C VAL A 65 -9.88 7.28 -1.89
N LYS A 66 -9.65 6.00 -2.10
CA LYS A 66 -10.71 5.00 -2.29
C LYS A 66 -10.64 3.97 -1.21
N ARG A 67 -11.81 3.56 -0.72
CA ARG A 67 -11.97 2.46 0.21
C ARG A 67 -12.65 1.30 -0.49
N THR A 68 -12.10 0.11 -0.30
CA THR A 68 -12.73 -1.16 -0.69
C THR A 68 -13.13 -1.92 0.56
N GLU A 69 -14.40 -2.32 0.66
CA GLU A 69 -14.92 -3.09 1.79
C GLU A 69 -14.49 -4.57 1.69
N ILE A 70 -13.24 -4.85 2.03
CA ILE A 70 -12.67 -6.20 2.07
C ILE A 70 -12.05 -6.46 3.45
N GLY A 71 -12.63 -7.41 4.20
CA GLY A 71 -12.19 -7.68 5.57
C GLY A 71 -12.33 -6.44 6.47
N GLY A 72 -11.20 -5.82 6.82
CA GLY A 72 -11.14 -4.61 7.65
C GLY A 72 -11.12 -3.30 6.86
N GLY A 73 -10.97 -3.39 5.53
CA GLY A 73 -10.86 -2.27 4.62
C GLY A 73 -9.53 -2.27 3.88
N GLN A 74 -9.57 -1.97 2.58
CA GLN A 74 -8.39 -1.61 1.80
C GLN A 74 -8.52 -0.14 1.39
N TYR A 75 -7.42 0.60 1.52
CA TYR A 75 -7.34 2.02 1.21
C TYR A 75 -6.33 2.24 0.09
N ASP A 76 -6.81 2.70 -1.05
CA ASP A 76 -5.99 3.11 -2.18
C ASP A 76 -5.82 4.64 -2.09
N ILE A 77 -4.62 5.09 -1.76
CA ILE A 77 -4.31 6.47 -1.40
C ILE A 77 -3.34 7.06 -2.43
N ASP A 78 -3.81 8.04 -3.19
CA ASP A 78 -3.00 8.79 -4.17
C ASP A 78 -2.62 10.15 -3.59
N VAL A 79 -1.32 10.35 -3.36
CA VAL A 79 -0.78 11.49 -2.61
C VAL A 79 0.45 12.09 -3.27
N GLU A 80 0.70 13.36 -2.96
CA GLU A 80 1.95 14.03 -3.24
C GLU A 80 2.88 13.93 -2.02
N LEU A 81 4.13 13.48 -2.25
CA LEU A 81 5.18 13.45 -1.25
C LEU A 81 6.23 14.52 -1.54
N THR A 82 6.62 15.24 -0.49
CA THR A 82 7.69 16.24 -0.54
C THR A 82 8.78 15.90 0.47
N PRO A 83 10.07 15.93 0.09
CA PRO A 83 11.16 15.74 1.03
C PRO A 83 11.23 16.90 2.04
N THR A 84 11.69 16.59 3.24
CA THR A 84 11.82 17.55 4.35
C THR A 84 13.28 17.78 4.71
N GLN A 85 13.52 18.73 5.60
CA GLN A 85 14.85 18.94 6.22
C GLN A 85 15.19 17.92 7.31
N CYS A 86 14.21 17.12 7.73
CA CYS A 86 14.44 16.09 8.74
C CYS A 86 15.22 14.93 8.14
N LYS A 87 16.24 14.48 8.88
CA LYS A 87 17.07 13.34 8.49
C LYS A 87 16.61 12.07 9.19
N LYS A 88 16.77 10.93 8.51
CA LYS A 88 16.57 9.61 9.11
C LYS A 88 17.54 9.36 10.26
N GLY A 89 17.10 8.58 11.25
CA GLY A 89 17.91 8.19 12.40
C GLY A 89 17.99 9.23 13.53
N VAL A 90 17.44 10.43 13.33
CA VAL A 90 17.17 11.37 14.43
C VAL A 90 15.76 11.10 14.92
N ASN A 91 15.56 10.98 16.23
CA ASN A 91 14.23 10.82 16.83
C ASN A 91 13.47 12.15 16.70
N VAL A 92 12.79 12.33 15.57
CA VAL A 92 12.03 13.53 15.22
C VAL A 92 10.59 13.11 14.94
N ASP A 93 9.66 13.86 15.49
CA ASP A 93 8.24 13.73 15.14
C ASP A 93 8.03 14.20 13.69
N LEU A 94 7.53 13.31 12.82
CA LEU A 94 7.21 13.63 11.42
C LEU A 94 6.26 14.84 11.30
N SER A 95 5.38 15.05 12.28
CA SER A 95 4.48 16.21 12.30
C SER A 95 5.21 17.55 12.37
N SER A 96 6.43 17.57 12.91
CA SER A 96 7.29 18.76 13.03
C SER A 96 8.15 19.02 11.79
N CYS A 97 8.21 18.07 10.85
CA CYS A 97 9.08 18.11 9.70
C CYS A 97 8.51 18.97 8.57
N LYS A 98 9.10 20.15 8.39
CA LYS A 98 8.68 21.08 7.34
C LYS A 98 9.09 20.58 5.95
N PRO A 99 8.15 20.59 4.96
CA PRO A 99 8.48 20.30 3.57
C PRO A 99 9.51 21.30 3.04
N LEU A 100 10.55 20.81 2.38
CA LEU A 100 11.46 21.65 1.63
C LEU A 100 10.88 21.82 0.22
N ALA A 101 9.99 22.79 0.03
CA ALA A 101 9.52 23.18 -1.30
C ALA A 101 10.58 24.08 -1.97
N SER A 102 11.68 23.49 -2.43
CA SER A 102 12.65 24.17 -3.29
C SER A 102 12.40 23.80 -4.75
N PRO A 103 12.66 24.70 -5.72
CA PRO A 103 12.39 24.48 -7.16
C PRO A 103 13.25 23.38 -7.84
N GLY A 104 13.87 22.50 -7.07
CA GLY A 104 14.58 21.30 -7.54
C GLY A 104 14.40 20.07 -6.62
N ASN A 105 13.53 20.15 -5.62
CA ASN A 105 13.22 19.01 -4.76
C ASN A 105 12.20 18.12 -5.45
N GLN A 106 12.51 16.82 -5.53
CA GLN A 106 11.72 15.78 -6.18
C GLN A 106 10.39 15.57 -5.44
N VAL A 107 9.41 16.42 -5.74
CA VAL A 107 8.01 16.17 -5.43
C VAL A 107 7.59 14.94 -6.23
N SER A 108 7.11 13.91 -5.56
CA SER A 108 6.72 12.65 -6.21
C SER A 108 5.25 12.36 -5.95
N ARG A 109 4.50 11.99 -7.00
CA ARG A 109 3.14 11.49 -6.83
C ARG A 109 3.22 9.99 -6.57
N CYS A 110 2.63 9.55 -5.47
CA CYS A 110 2.70 8.19 -4.98
C CYS A 110 1.32 7.59 -4.79
N GLN A 111 1.17 6.35 -5.24
CA GLN A 111 0.03 5.49 -4.96
C GLN A 111 0.43 4.49 -3.86
N PHE A 112 -0.28 4.57 -2.74
CA PHE A 112 -0.23 3.57 -1.69
C PHE A 112 -1.47 2.70 -1.70
N VAL A 113 -1.31 1.43 -1.34
CA VAL A 113 -2.42 0.50 -1.07
C VAL A 113 -2.19 -0.09 0.32
N VAL A 114 -3.09 0.19 1.25
CA VAL A 114 -3.00 -0.27 2.64
C VAL A 114 -4.18 -1.17 2.95
N LEU A 115 -3.90 -2.40 3.39
CA LEU A 115 -4.90 -3.32 3.91
C LEU A 115 -4.94 -3.23 5.43
N THR A 116 -6.14 -3.15 6.00
CA THR A 116 -6.34 -3.07 7.45
C THR A 116 -7.06 -4.30 7.97
N ALA A 117 -6.73 -4.68 9.20
CA ALA A 117 -7.45 -5.67 9.99
C ALA A 117 -7.64 -5.11 11.40
N PRO A 118 -8.66 -4.24 11.63
CA PRO A 118 -8.86 -3.54 12.90
C PRO A 118 -8.95 -4.47 14.12
N TRP A 119 -9.57 -5.65 13.95
CA TRP A 119 -9.68 -6.67 15.02
C TRP A 119 -8.34 -7.29 15.43
N LYS A 120 -7.27 -7.10 14.65
CA LYS A 120 -5.88 -7.47 14.99
C LYS A 120 -4.99 -6.27 15.27
N GLN A 121 -5.55 -5.05 15.21
CA GLN A 121 -4.79 -3.79 15.28
C GLN A 121 -3.63 -3.75 14.29
N GLN A 122 -3.83 -4.30 13.10
CA GLN A 122 -2.78 -4.50 12.10
C GLN A 122 -3.10 -3.74 10.81
N ARG A 123 -2.06 -3.15 10.22
CA ARG A 123 -2.07 -2.61 8.85
C ARG A 123 -0.92 -3.21 8.06
N THR A 124 -1.12 -3.37 6.76
CA THR A 124 -0.11 -3.91 5.84
C THR A 124 -0.05 -3.04 4.61
N LEU A 125 1.16 -2.60 4.24
CA LEU A 125 1.39 -1.87 3.01
C LEU A 125 1.53 -2.88 1.88
N ILE A 126 0.52 -2.95 1.03
CA ILE A 126 0.47 -3.87 -0.11
C ILE A 126 1.26 -3.31 -1.28
N GLN A 127 1.18 -2.00 -1.50
CA GLN A 127 1.87 -1.33 -2.60
C GLN A 127 2.33 0.06 -2.21
N SER A 128 3.51 0.44 -2.71
CA SER A 128 4.03 1.81 -2.75
C SER A 128 4.69 2.06 -4.09
N ALA A 129 4.00 2.76 -4.99
CA ALA A 129 4.51 3.10 -6.32
C ALA A 129 4.51 4.60 -6.49
N CYS A 130 5.64 5.18 -6.91
CA CYS A 130 5.78 6.62 -7.10
C CYS A 130 6.25 6.93 -8.52
N VAL A 131 5.74 8.03 -9.08
CA VAL A 131 6.25 8.64 -10.31
C VAL A 131 6.95 9.95 -9.94
N MET A 132 8.13 10.15 -10.54
CA MET A 132 8.95 11.37 -10.41
C MET A 132 8.55 12.42 -11.44
#